data_AF-A0A370DH80-F1
#
_entry.id   AF-A0A370DH80-F1
#
_cell.length_a   1.000
_cell.length_b   1.000
_cell.length_c   1.000
_cell.angle_alpha   90.00
_cell.angle_beta   90.00
_cell.angle_gamma   90.00
#
_symmetry.space_group_name_H-M   'P 1'
#
loop_
_entity.id
_entity.type
_entity.pdbx_description
1 polymer ?
#
loop_
_entity_poly.entity_id
_entity_poly.type
_entity_poly.pdbx_seq_one_letter_code
_entity_poly.pdbx_strand_id
1 'polypeptide(L)'
;MKTKRRGVNSKSSVILSTTKYRSFARGKEIKQINAYKDIIKDIKKLARTATNLGEADHLFTILQAKYAELPELQLPKSNWPQSTRQLPEKLAEGIQRDYRNACDQFEECHSRIVNSMRAKQIDALRLKANLCAQLEALGESPSEEQLQEISQQWDSIDLHDSVLSSRIEKRRNSAQTVIDRVAIGAERRLLCIQLEIAMGKESPAADKGIRMQYQLEQMNKSGLGQQTVNSTEQLDHMELDWLCMPGAEPKQQKELDERFQRVLCIADSPP
;
A
#
# COMPACT_ATOMS: atom_id res chain seq x y z
N MET A 1 -48.17 -78.83 29.74
CA MET A 1 -46.75 -78.64 29.36
C MET A 1 -46.51 -77.17 29.06
N LYS A 2 -45.57 -76.52 29.76
CA LYS A 2 -45.18 -75.11 29.58
C LYS A 2 -44.13 -75.01 28.47
N THR A 3 -44.35 -74.19 27.44
CA THR A 3 -43.29 -73.78 26.51
C THR A 3 -43.07 -72.26 26.57
N LYS A 4 -41.80 -71.93 26.80
CA LYS A 4 -41.23 -70.66 27.22
C LYS A 4 -40.91 -69.82 25.98
N ARG A 5 -41.57 -68.68 25.78
CA ARG A 5 -41.17 -67.68 24.78
C ARG A 5 -39.84 -67.05 25.21
N ARG A 6 -38.76 -67.33 24.47
CA ARG A 6 -37.48 -66.60 24.55
C ARG A 6 -37.64 -65.29 23.77
N GLY A 7 -37.74 -64.17 24.48
CA GLY A 7 -37.49 -62.84 23.91
C GLY A 7 -35.98 -62.62 23.81
N VAL A 8 -35.45 -62.51 22.60
CA VAL A 8 -34.04 -62.21 22.34
C VAL A 8 -33.92 -60.94 21.51
N ASN A 9 -33.12 -60.01 22.03
CA ASN A 9 -32.43 -58.89 21.36
C ASN A 9 -33.26 -57.81 20.65
N SER A 10 -33.69 -56.81 21.42
CA SER A 10 -33.93 -55.46 20.90
C SER A 10 -32.86 -54.43 21.36
N LYS A 11 -32.06 -54.74 22.41
CA LYS A 11 -31.08 -53.79 22.97
C LYS A 11 -29.74 -53.71 22.20
N SER A 12 -29.25 -54.78 21.58
CA SER A 12 -27.97 -54.75 20.83
C SER A 12 -28.06 -54.02 19.47
N SER A 13 -29.24 -53.98 18.84
CA SER A 13 -29.45 -53.26 17.56
C SER A 13 -29.39 -51.73 17.73
N VAL A 14 -29.90 -51.22 18.87
CA VAL A 14 -29.95 -49.78 19.19
C VAL A 14 -28.58 -49.20 19.59
N ILE A 15 -27.71 -50.02 20.19
CA ILE A 15 -26.36 -49.59 20.61
C ILE A 15 -25.38 -49.54 19.41
N LEU A 16 -25.52 -50.48 18.46
CA LEU A 16 -24.74 -50.48 17.22
C LEU A 16 -25.13 -49.35 16.27
N SER A 17 -26.41 -48.97 16.21
CA SER A 17 -26.87 -47.83 15.41
C SER A 17 -26.35 -46.50 16.00
N THR A 18 -26.53 -46.26 17.29
CA THR A 18 -26.07 -45.02 17.95
C THR A 18 -24.55 -44.82 17.86
N THR A 19 -23.75 -45.89 17.85
CA THR A 19 -22.29 -45.81 17.70
C THR A 19 -21.86 -45.41 16.27
N LYS A 20 -22.52 -45.98 15.24
CA LYS A 20 -22.29 -45.61 13.83
C LYS A 20 -22.76 -44.18 13.51
N TYR A 21 -23.88 -43.75 14.08
CA TYR A 21 -24.35 -42.37 13.94
C TYR A 21 -23.38 -41.36 14.58
N ARG A 22 -22.80 -41.69 15.75
CA ARG A 22 -21.78 -40.86 16.42
C ARG A 22 -20.42 -40.80 15.70
N SER A 23 -20.04 -41.83 14.94
CA SER A 23 -18.82 -41.78 14.11
C SER A 23 -19.04 -41.01 12.81
N PHE A 24 -20.22 -41.16 12.21
CA PHE A 24 -20.61 -40.44 11.00
C PHE A 24 -20.79 -38.93 11.23
N ALA A 25 -21.40 -38.53 12.36
CA ALA A 25 -21.52 -37.13 12.76
C ALA A 25 -20.14 -36.48 12.98
N ARG A 26 -19.23 -37.16 13.70
CA ARG A 26 -17.83 -36.73 13.86
C ARG A 26 -17.09 -36.63 12.53
N GLY A 27 -17.34 -37.54 11.59
CA GLY A 27 -16.74 -37.49 10.25
C GLY A 27 -17.20 -36.28 9.43
N LYS A 28 -18.46 -35.83 9.59
CA LYS A 28 -18.97 -34.61 8.94
C LYS A 28 -18.40 -33.33 9.57
N GLU A 29 -18.32 -33.27 10.89
CA GLU A 29 -17.72 -32.14 11.62
C GLU A 29 -16.24 -31.95 11.28
N ILE A 30 -15.47 -33.04 11.21
CA ILE A 30 -14.05 -33.00 10.80
C ILE A 30 -13.90 -32.47 9.37
N LYS A 31 -14.76 -32.91 8.44
CA LYS A 31 -14.75 -32.40 7.05
C LYS A 31 -15.04 -30.90 6.99
N GLN A 32 -16.00 -30.43 7.78
CA GLN A 32 -16.34 -29.00 7.85
C GLN A 32 -15.17 -28.18 8.40
N ILE A 33 -14.56 -28.61 9.51
CA ILE A 33 -13.37 -27.96 10.09
C ILE A 33 -12.21 -27.93 9.11
N ASN A 34 -11.98 -29.01 8.37
CA ASN A 34 -10.93 -29.07 7.36
C ASN A 34 -11.20 -28.08 6.22
N ALA A 35 -12.44 -27.94 5.76
CA ALA A 35 -12.78 -26.95 4.73
C ALA A 35 -12.43 -25.52 5.15
N TYR A 36 -12.72 -25.14 6.40
CA TYR A 36 -12.29 -23.84 6.95
C TYR A 36 -10.76 -23.70 6.96
N LYS A 37 -10.05 -24.74 7.44
CA LYS A 37 -8.58 -24.74 7.53
C LYS A 37 -7.90 -24.69 6.16
N ASP A 38 -8.49 -25.34 5.16
CA ASP A 38 -7.97 -25.37 3.79
C ASP A 38 -8.04 -23.96 3.18
N ILE A 39 -9.15 -23.24 3.33
CA ILE A 39 -9.26 -21.85 2.87
C ILE A 39 -8.25 -20.94 3.58
N ILE A 40 -8.11 -21.07 4.91
CA ILE A 40 -7.12 -20.31 5.68
C ILE A 40 -5.70 -20.59 5.17
N LYS A 41 -5.40 -21.84 4.86
CA LYS A 41 -4.11 -22.25 4.31
C LYS A 41 -3.89 -21.65 2.92
N ASP A 42 -4.92 -21.62 2.08
CA ASP A 42 -4.86 -21.05 0.74
C ASP A 42 -4.65 -19.53 0.79
N ILE A 43 -5.32 -18.81 1.70
CA ILE A 43 -5.08 -17.37 1.92
C ILE A 43 -3.62 -17.13 2.35
N LYS A 44 -3.11 -17.92 3.31
CA LYS A 44 -1.70 -17.81 3.74
C LYS A 44 -0.71 -18.14 2.63
N LYS A 45 -1.05 -19.09 1.75
CA LYS A 45 -0.23 -19.43 0.59
C LYS A 45 -0.21 -18.26 -0.38
N LEU A 46 -1.38 -17.70 -0.71
CA LEU A 46 -1.55 -16.54 -1.57
C LEU A 46 -0.72 -15.35 -1.07
N ALA A 47 -0.80 -15.03 0.23
CA ALA A 47 -0.02 -13.96 0.86
C ALA A 47 1.51 -14.16 0.72
N ARG A 48 2.01 -15.39 0.56
CA ARG A 48 3.45 -15.67 0.39
C ARG A 48 3.91 -15.67 -1.05
N THR A 49 3.01 -16.00 -1.98
CA THR A 49 3.36 -16.22 -3.39
C THR A 49 2.87 -15.12 -4.32
N ALA A 50 2.06 -14.17 -3.84
CA ALA A 50 1.56 -13.07 -4.63
C ALA A 50 2.70 -12.23 -5.21
N THR A 51 2.71 -12.11 -6.53
CA THR A 51 3.64 -11.25 -7.29
C THR A 51 2.90 -10.32 -8.25
N ASN A 52 1.68 -10.70 -8.66
CA ASN A 52 0.76 -9.88 -9.44
C ASN A 52 -0.41 -9.46 -8.55
N LEU A 53 -0.65 -8.14 -8.45
CA LEU A 53 -1.66 -7.57 -7.57
C LEU A 53 -3.09 -7.96 -8.01
N GLY A 54 -3.41 -7.78 -9.30
CA GLY A 54 -4.77 -7.99 -9.81
C GLY A 54 -5.21 -9.46 -9.72
N GLU A 55 -4.32 -10.41 -10.00
CA GLU A 55 -4.61 -11.83 -9.81
C GLU A 55 -4.79 -12.17 -8.32
N ALA A 56 -3.93 -11.62 -7.46
CA ALA A 56 -3.98 -11.85 -6.02
C ALA A 56 -5.27 -11.33 -5.40
N ASP A 57 -5.72 -10.12 -5.76
CA ASP A 57 -6.96 -9.52 -5.26
C ASP A 57 -8.20 -10.34 -5.64
N HIS A 58 -8.24 -10.78 -6.90
CA HIS A 58 -9.33 -11.62 -7.39
C HIS A 58 -9.37 -12.97 -6.66
N LEU A 59 -8.22 -13.63 -6.51
CA LEU A 59 -8.14 -14.90 -5.78
C LEU A 59 -8.50 -14.75 -4.30
N PHE A 60 -8.06 -13.66 -3.65
CA PHE A 60 -8.40 -13.37 -2.27
C PHE A 60 -9.91 -13.16 -2.09
N THR A 61 -10.53 -12.39 -2.98
CA THR A 61 -12.00 -12.18 -2.99
C THR A 61 -12.76 -13.51 -3.12
N ILE A 62 -12.32 -14.40 -4.01
CA ILE A 62 -12.91 -15.74 -4.15
C ILE A 62 -12.77 -16.55 -2.86
N LEU A 63 -11.60 -16.51 -2.21
CA LEU A 63 -11.37 -17.25 -0.97
C LEU A 63 -12.22 -16.70 0.19
N GLN A 64 -12.41 -15.37 0.28
CA GLN A 64 -13.31 -14.75 1.25
C GLN A 64 -14.77 -15.16 1.01
N ALA A 65 -15.24 -15.15 -0.23
CA ALA A 65 -16.58 -15.61 -0.59
C ALA A 65 -16.79 -17.09 -0.22
N LYS A 66 -15.83 -17.96 -0.56
CA LYS A 66 -15.86 -19.38 -0.18
C LYS A 66 -15.90 -19.57 1.34
N TYR A 67 -15.17 -18.75 2.10
CA TYR A 67 -15.20 -18.81 3.56
C TYR A 67 -16.58 -18.41 4.11
N ALA A 68 -17.20 -17.35 3.55
CA ALA A 68 -18.51 -16.87 3.97
C ALA A 68 -19.66 -17.83 3.61
N GLU A 69 -19.53 -18.58 2.52
CA GLU A 69 -20.49 -19.61 2.11
C GLU A 69 -20.43 -20.89 2.95
N LEU A 70 -19.36 -21.09 3.74
CA LEU A 70 -19.26 -22.28 4.58
C LEU A 70 -20.38 -22.29 5.64
N PRO A 71 -21.02 -23.45 5.88
CA PRO A 71 -22.05 -23.54 6.90
C PRO A 71 -21.43 -23.16 8.26
N GLU A 72 -22.22 -22.44 9.07
CA GLU A 72 -21.82 -22.12 10.43
C GLU A 72 -21.43 -23.40 11.18
N LEU A 73 -20.31 -23.36 11.91
CA LEU A 73 -19.83 -24.50 12.69
C LEU A 73 -20.93 -24.89 13.69
N GLN A 74 -21.62 -26.00 13.42
CA GLN A 74 -22.74 -26.43 14.25
C GLN A 74 -22.20 -26.83 15.62
N LEU A 75 -22.33 -25.93 16.60
CA LEU A 75 -22.07 -26.25 17.99
C LEU A 75 -23.07 -27.33 18.43
N PRO A 76 -22.63 -28.43 19.07
CA PRO A 76 -23.52 -29.52 19.43
C PRO A 76 -24.68 -29.01 20.29
N LYS A 77 -25.90 -29.14 19.76
CA LYS A 77 -27.13 -28.66 20.40
C LYS A 77 -27.46 -29.51 21.63
N SER A 78 -27.24 -28.93 22.80
CA SER A 78 -27.94 -29.17 24.09
C SER A 78 -27.85 -30.54 24.79
N ASN A 79 -27.33 -31.60 24.19
CA ASN A 79 -27.31 -32.96 24.80
C ASN A 79 -25.92 -33.45 25.26
N TRP A 80 -24.96 -32.54 25.39
CA TRP A 80 -23.57 -32.85 25.69
C TRP A 80 -23.16 -32.25 27.06
N PRO A 81 -22.33 -32.94 27.87
CA PRO A 81 -21.94 -32.46 29.19
C PRO A 81 -21.29 -31.06 29.15
N GLN A 82 -21.49 -30.27 30.21
CA GLN A 82 -21.10 -28.86 30.26
C GLN A 82 -19.59 -28.62 30.08
N SER A 83 -18.74 -29.54 30.56
CA SER A 83 -17.28 -29.53 30.38
C SER A 83 -16.83 -29.68 28.93
N THR A 84 -17.71 -30.20 28.09
CA THR A 84 -17.36 -30.69 26.77
C THR A 84 -18.05 -29.84 25.68
N ARG A 85 -18.86 -28.85 26.10
CA ARG A 85 -19.46 -27.75 25.32
C ARG A 85 -18.52 -26.54 25.13
N GLN A 86 -17.55 -26.35 26.01
CA GLN A 86 -16.51 -25.30 25.91
C GLN A 86 -15.46 -25.59 24.83
N LEU A 87 -15.27 -26.86 24.46
CA LEU A 87 -14.24 -27.28 23.49
C LEU A 87 -14.60 -26.90 22.04
N PRO A 88 -15.86 -27.06 21.57
CA PRO A 88 -16.29 -26.61 20.23
C PRO A 88 -16.27 -25.08 20.05
N GLU A 89 -16.59 -24.32 21.10
CA GLU A 89 -16.59 -22.85 21.06
C GLU A 89 -15.16 -22.30 20.88
N LYS A 90 -14.22 -22.78 21.71
CA LYS A 90 -12.78 -22.45 21.57
C LYS A 90 -12.21 -22.83 20.20
N LEU A 91 -12.70 -23.91 19.60
CA LEU A 91 -12.29 -24.32 18.27
C LEU A 91 -12.81 -23.36 17.18
N ALA A 92 -14.07 -22.95 17.27
CA ALA A 92 -14.65 -21.96 16.36
C ALA A 92 -13.94 -20.60 16.48
N GLU A 93 -13.70 -20.14 17.71
CA GLU A 93 -12.91 -18.93 17.99
C GLU A 93 -11.48 -19.04 17.42
N GLY A 94 -10.85 -20.21 17.57
CA GLY A 94 -9.53 -20.50 17.01
C GLY A 94 -9.51 -20.40 15.49
N ILE A 95 -10.50 -20.97 14.81
CA ILE A 95 -10.64 -20.92 13.35
C ILE A 95 -10.87 -19.47 12.88
N GLN A 96 -11.73 -18.72 13.56
CA GLN A 96 -11.98 -17.31 13.24
C GLN A 96 -10.74 -16.44 13.43
N ARG A 97 -10.00 -16.65 14.53
CA ARG A 97 -8.72 -15.97 14.77
C ARG A 97 -7.71 -16.32 13.68
N ASP A 98 -7.57 -17.59 13.34
CA ASP A 98 -6.62 -18.04 12.34
C ASP A 98 -6.97 -17.52 10.93
N TYR A 99 -8.26 -17.33 10.64
CA TYR A 99 -8.75 -16.66 9.44
C TYR A 99 -8.42 -15.17 9.42
N ARG A 100 -8.74 -14.43 10.49
CA ARG A 100 -8.36 -13.00 10.60
C ARG A 100 -6.86 -12.80 10.40
N ASN A 101 -6.05 -13.61 11.08
CA ASN A 101 -4.59 -13.57 10.93
C ASN A 101 -4.13 -13.90 9.49
N ALA A 102 -4.86 -14.72 8.74
CA ALA A 102 -4.56 -14.99 7.34
C ALA A 102 -4.91 -13.82 6.44
N CYS A 103 -6.05 -13.16 6.68
CA CYS A 103 -6.42 -11.92 5.99
C CYS A 103 -5.41 -10.80 6.29
N ASP A 104 -5.03 -10.59 7.54
CA ASP A 104 -4.03 -9.58 7.92
C ASP A 104 -2.69 -9.81 7.21
N GLN A 105 -2.25 -11.08 7.09
CA GLN A 105 -1.04 -11.43 6.33
C GLN A 105 -1.15 -11.12 4.83
N PHE A 106 -2.34 -11.29 4.25
CA PHE A 106 -2.59 -10.93 2.86
C PHE A 106 -2.54 -9.41 2.69
N GLU A 107 -3.24 -8.65 3.53
CA GLU A 107 -3.26 -7.19 3.50
C GLU A 107 -1.84 -6.60 3.67
N GLU A 108 -1.05 -7.12 4.62
CA GLU A 108 0.34 -6.69 4.81
C GLU A 108 1.19 -6.94 3.56
N CYS A 109 1.04 -8.12 2.93
CA CYS A 109 1.74 -8.42 1.69
C CYS A 109 1.28 -7.51 0.54
N HIS A 110 -0.03 -7.28 0.42
CA HIS A 110 -0.63 -6.40 -0.56
C HIS A 110 -0.09 -4.97 -0.42
N SER A 111 -0.13 -4.39 0.79
CA SER A 111 0.45 -3.07 1.06
C SER A 111 1.94 -3.02 0.73
N ARG A 112 2.71 -4.06 1.03
CA ARG A 112 4.13 -4.12 0.67
C ARG A 112 4.35 -4.11 -0.85
N ILE A 113 3.55 -4.84 -1.62
CA ILE A 113 3.64 -4.85 -3.10
C ILE A 113 3.29 -3.47 -3.65
N VAL A 114 2.18 -2.88 -3.21
CA VAL A 114 1.73 -1.54 -3.63
C VAL A 114 2.80 -0.48 -3.31
N ASN A 115 3.33 -0.48 -2.09
CA ASN A 115 4.38 0.46 -1.69
C ASN A 115 5.66 0.25 -2.49
N SER A 116 6.05 -0.99 -2.79
CA SER A 116 7.20 -1.28 -3.64
C SER A 116 7.00 -0.79 -5.07
N MET A 117 5.80 -0.96 -5.64
CA MET A 117 5.46 -0.43 -6.97
C MET A 117 5.51 1.09 -6.96
N ARG A 118 4.91 1.74 -5.97
CA ARG A 118 4.92 3.20 -5.81
C ARG A 118 6.35 3.74 -5.71
N ALA A 119 7.20 3.13 -4.88
CA ALA A 119 8.60 3.51 -4.74
C ALA A 119 9.36 3.42 -6.08
N LYS A 120 9.18 2.32 -6.83
CA LYS A 120 9.78 2.19 -8.18
C LYS A 120 9.31 3.27 -9.15
N GLN A 121 8.03 3.65 -9.11
CA GLN A 121 7.51 4.73 -9.96
C GLN A 121 8.11 6.09 -9.58
N ILE A 122 8.29 6.37 -8.29
CA ILE A 122 8.96 7.58 -7.81
C ILE A 122 10.44 7.58 -8.23
N ASP A 123 11.15 6.46 -8.12
CA ASP A 123 12.55 6.35 -8.56
C ASP A 123 12.69 6.55 -10.08
N ALA A 124 11.78 5.95 -10.88
CA ALA A 124 11.72 6.20 -12.32
C ALA A 124 11.47 7.68 -12.65
N LEU A 125 10.58 8.34 -11.89
CA LEU A 125 10.33 9.77 -12.02
C LEU A 125 11.57 10.60 -11.67
N ARG A 126 12.30 10.26 -10.59
CA ARG A 126 13.56 10.93 -10.22
C ARG A 126 14.60 10.81 -11.33
N LEU A 127 14.75 9.63 -11.94
CA LEU A 127 15.64 9.43 -13.08
C LEU A 127 15.25 10.33 -14.27
N LYS A 128 13.96 10.37 -14.63
CA LYS A 128 13.46 11.26 -15.70
C LYS A 128 13.63 12.75 -15.37
N ALA A 129 13.44 13.14 -14.12
CA ALA A 129 13.68 14.50 -13.66
C ALA A 129 15.15 14.91 -13.75
N ASN A 130 16.09 13.99 -13.47
CA ASN A 130 17.52 14.21 -13.67
C ASN A 130 17.87 14.41 -15.14
N LEU A 131 17.24 13.68 -16.06
CA LEU A 131 17.39 13.90 -17.51
C LEU A 131 16.83 15.27 -17.93
N CYS A 132 15.71 15.70 -17.35
CA CYS A 132 15.18 17.05 -17.59
C CYS A 132 16.16 18.12 -17.12
N ALA A 133 16.74 17.97 -15.92
CA ALA A 133 17.73 18.90 -15.40
C ALA A 133 18.98 18.97 -16.29
N GLN A 134 19.42 17.84 -16.87
CA GLN A 134 20.49 17.81 -17.86
C GLN A 134 20.11 18.59 -19.12
N LEU A 135 18.93 18.35 -19.71
CA LEU A 135 18.44 19.11 -20.86
C LEU A 135 18.36 20.61 -20.59
N GLU A 136 17.83 20.99 -19.43
CA GLU A 136 17.70 22.39 -19.00
C GLU A 136 19.07 23.08 -18.86
N ALA A 137 20.12 22.33 -18.51
CA ALA A 137 21.48 22.84 -18.37
C ALA A 137 22.26 22.97 -19.69
N LEU A 138 21.82 22.30 -20.77
CA LEU A 138 22.49 22.38 -22.08
C LEU A 138 22.32 23.74 -22.76
N GLY A 139 21.34 24.56 -22.34
CA GLY A 139 21.12 25.90 -22.88
C GLY A 139 20.49 25.91 -24.29
N GLU A 140 20.77 26.96 -25.05
CA GLU A 140 20.08 27.26 -26.33
C GLU A 140 20.59 26.45 -27.55
N SER A 141 21.73 25.76 -27.44
CA SER A 141 22.32 25.03 -28.58
C SER A 141 22.97 23.72 -28.15
N PRO A 142 22.17 22.75 -27.65
CA PRO A 142 22.65 21.39 -27.39
C PRO A 142 23.11 20.71 -28.69
N SER A 143 24.12 19.84 -28.61
CA SER A 143 24.50 19.01 -29.76
C SER A 143 23.47 17.90 -30.01
N GLU A 144 23.34 17.47 -31.26
CA GLU A 144 22.41 16.39 -31.64
C GLU A 144 22.72 15.09 -30.87
N GLU A 145 24.01 14.80 -30.66
CA GLU A 145 24.45 13.62 -29.91
C GLU A 145 23.98 13.66 -28.45
N GLN A 146 24.05 14.83 -27.80
CA GLN A 146 23.58 15.01 -26.42
C GLN A 146 22.07 14.82 -26.31
N LEU A 147 21.32 15.34 -27.29
CA LEU A 147 19.87 15.16 -27.34
C LEU A 147 19.48 13.70 -27.58
N GLN A 148 20.19 13.02 -28.48
CA GLN A 148 19.96 11.62 -28.79
C GLN A 148 20.26 10.73 -27.58
N GLU A 149 21.37 10.97 -26.88
CA GLU A 149 21.73 10.22 -25.67
C GLU A 149 20.67 10.37 -24.58
N ILE A 150 20.23 11.60 -24.30
CA ILE A 150 19.19 11.85 -23.30
C ILE A 150 17.86 11.21 -23.73
N SER A 151 17.49 11.26 -25.00
CA SER A 151 16.27 10.60 -25.48
C SER A 151 16.33 9.08 -25.31
N GLN A 152 17.46 8.46 -25.63
CA GLN A 152 17.63 7.02 -25.47
C GLN A 152 17.55 6.60 -24.00
N GLN A 153 18.18 7.36 -23.09
CA GLN A 153 18.08 7.12 -21.66
C GLN A 153 16.64 7.31 -21.17
N TRP A 154 15.94 8.34 -21.65
CA TRP A 154 14.54 8.60 -21.31
C TRP A 154 13.62 7.44 -21.69
N ASP A 155 13.77 6.93 -22.91
CA ASP A 155 12.93 5.85 -23.45
C ASP A 155 13.22 4.50 -22.77
N SER A 156 14.39 4.34 -22.14
CA SER A 156 14.74 3.16 -21.35
C SER A 156 14.10 3.13 -19.95
N ILE A 157 13.57 4.27 -19.47
CA ILE A 157 12.98 4.40 -18.14
C ILE A 157 11.47 4.17 -18.21
N ASP A 158 11.03 3.12 -17.54
CA ASP A 158 9.62 2.73 -17.49
C ASP A 158 8.87 3.45 -16.36
N LEU A 159 7.92 4.30 -16.73
CA LEU A 159 7.03 5.03 -15.83
C LEU A 159 5.59 4.80 -16.29
N HIS A 160 4.86 3.99 -15.53
CA HIS A 160 3.51 3.54 -15.84
C HIS A 160 2.41 4.46 -15.30
N ASP A 161 2.72 5.30 -14.30
CA ASP A 161 1.76 6.28 -13.80
C ASP A 161 1.49 7.34 -14.89
N SER A 162 0.28 7.32 -15.45
CA SER A 162 -0.10 8.17 -16.57
C SER A 162 -0.12 9.66 -16.22
N VAL A 163 -0.44 10.00 -14.97
CA VAL A 163 -0.47 11.38 -14.50
C VAL A 163 0.96 11.90 -14.36
N LEU A 164 1.84 11.14 -13.71
CA LEU A 164 3.25 11.51 -13.55
C LEU A 164 3.98 11.53 -14.90
N SER A 165 3.72 10.56 -15.78
CA SER A 165 4.25 10.55 -17.15
C SER A 165 3.86 11.80 -17.92
N SER A 166 2.58 12.21 -17.89
CA SER A 166 2.15 13.45 -18.54
C SER A 166 2.82 14.69 -17.95
N ARG A 167 2.96 14.76 -16.62
CA ARG A 167 3.60 15.89 -15.94
C ARG A 167 5.08 16.01 -16.29
N ILE A 168 5.83 14.91 -16.26
CA ILE A 168 7.27 14.94 -16.54
C ILE A 168 7.58 15.14 -18.02
N GLU A 169 6.71 14.66 -18.93
CA GLU A 169 6.79 14.98 -20.35
C GLU A 169 6.62 16.48 -20.61
N LYS A 170 5.68 17.14 -19.92
CA LYS A 170 5.54 18.61 -20.01
C LYS A 170 6.82 19.32 -19.59
N ARG A 171 7.47 18.88 -18.51
CA ARG A 171 8.79 19.41 -18.10
C ARG A 171 9.83 19.22 -19.20
N ARG A 172 9.99 17.98 -19.69
CA ARG A 172 10.95 17.65 -20.76
C ARG A 172 10.76 18.56 -21.98
N ASN A 173 9.52 18.71 -22.43
CA ASN A 173 9.20 19.55 -23.60
C ASN A 173 9.50 21.03 -23.32
N SER A 174 9.24 21.51 -22.11
CA SER A 174 9.51 22.90 -21.73
C SER A 174 11.01 23.23 -21.69
N ALA A 175 11.88 22.23 -21.49
CA ALA A 175 13.33 22.43 -21.36
C ALA A 175 13.97 23.10 -22.58
N GLN A 176 13.40 22.89 -23.77
CA GLN A 176 13.87 23.46 -25.04
C GLN A 176 13.04 24.65 -25.53
N THR A 177 12.01 25.04 -24.78
CA THR A 177 11.18 26.21 -25.12
C THR A 177 11.67 27.47 -24.43
N VAL A 178 11.41 28.63 -25.04
CA VAL A 178 11.67 29.92 -24.42
C VAL A 178 10.61 30.16 -23.33
N ILE A 179 11.03 30.08 -22.07
CA ILE A 179 10.20 30.27 -20.88
C ILE A 179 10.92 31.20 -19.88
N ASP A 180 10.15 31.83 -18.99
CA ASP A 180 10.71 32.69 -17.94
C ASP A 180 11.34 31.86 -16.81
N ARG A 181 12.61 31.47 -17.01
CA ARG A 181 13.39 30.70 -16.04
C ARG A 181 13.65 31.45 -14.73
N VAL A 182 13.57 32.77 -14.73
CA VAL A 182 13.72 33.59 -13.52
C VAL A 182 12.48 33.47 -12.65
N ALA A 183 11.29 33.56 -13.25
CA ALA A 183 10.03 33.32 -12.54
C ALA A 183 9.95 31.89 -11.99
N ILE A 184 10.34 30.89 -12.79
CA ILE A 184 10.42 29.48 -12.35
C ILE A 184 11.39 29.32 -11.17
N GLY A 185 12.53 30.01 -11.19
CA GLY A 185 13.47 30.04 -10.07
C GLY A 185 12.85 30.59 -8.78
N ALA A 186 12.00 31.62 -8.87
CA ALA A 186 11.26 32.15 -7.73
C ALA A 186 10.22 31.15 -7.20
N GLU A 187 9.51 30.45 -8.08
CA GLU A 187 8.56 29.39 -7.71
C GLU A 187 9.25 28.21 -7.02
N ARG A 188 10.38 27.73 -7.58
CA ARG A 188 11.21 26.69 -6.97
C ARG A 188 11.71 27.11 -5.59
N ARG A 189 12.20 28.34 -5.46
CA ARG A 189 12.65 28.89 -4.18
C ARG A 189 11.52 28.92 -3.15
N LEU A 190 10.30 29.27 -3.55
CA LEU A 190 9.13 29.22 -2.68
C LEU A 190 8.82 27.79 -2.24
N LEU A 191 8.90 26.80 -3.14
CA LEU A 191 8.69 25.39 -2.80
C LEU A 191 9.72 24.88 -1.78
N CYS A 192 10.99 25.29 -1.88
CA CYS A 192 11.99 25.01 -0.84
C CYS A 192 11.59 25.61 0.53
N ILE A 193 11.11 26.86 0.55
CA ILE A 193 10.64 27.52 1.79
C ILE A 193 9.44 26.79 2.39
N GLN A 194 8.49 26.37 1.55
CA GLN A 194 7.35 25.59 1.99
C GLN A 194 7.81 24.27 2.64
N LEU A 195 8.79 23.59 2.03
CA LEU A 195 9.30 22.32 2.54
C LEU A 195 9.97 22.52 3.89
N GLU A 196 10.77 23.57 4.03
CA GLU A 196 11.41 23.94 5.29
C GLU A 196 10.38 24.24 6.39
N ILE A 197 9.28 24.91 6.07
CA ILE A 197 8.19 25.13 7.03
C ILE A 197 7.55 23.81 7.43
N ALA A 198 7.17 22.97 6.46
CA ALA A 198 6.54 21.68 6.69
C ALA A 198 7.41 20.76 7.57
N MET A 199 8.73 20.83 7.40
CA MET A 199 9.71 20.06 8.16
C MET A 199 10.27 20.77 9.41
N GLY A 200 9.75 21.95 9.75
CA GLY A 200 10.21 22.73 10.92
C GLY A 200 11.68 23.16 10.85
N LYS A 201 12.27 23.25 9.65
CA LYS A 201 13.64 23.73 9.40
C LYS A 201 13.67 25.24 9.22
N GLU A 202 14.80 25.86 9.59
CA GLU A 202 15.01 27.28 9.30
C GLU A 202 15.29 27.50 7.81
N SER A 203 14.73 28.59 7.28
CA SER A 203 15.07 29.08 5.94
C SER A 203 16.34 29.92 5.98
N PRO A 204 17.13 29.97 4.89
CA PRO A 204 18.29 30.85 4.76
C PRO A 204 17.95 32.31 5.10
N ALA A 205 18.96 33.08 5.53
CA ALA A 205 18.77 34.48 5.95
C ALA A 205 18.08 35.35 4.89
N ALA A 206 18.42 35.16 3.62
CA ALA A 206 17.82 35.88 2.50
C ALA A 206 16.33 35.56 2.26
N ASP A 207 15.81 34.48 2.87
CA ASP A 207 14.45 33.98 2.70
C ASP A 207 13.54 34.23 3.89
N LYS A 208 14.06 34.76 5.01
CA LYS A 208 13.26 35.00 6.22
C LYS A 208 12.04 35.87 5.95
N GLY A 209 12.18 36.90 5.11
CA GLY A 209 11.07 37.76 4.70
C GLY A 209 10.00 37.01 3.92
N ILE A 210 10.40 36.22 2.91
CA ILE A 210 9.48 35.43 2.06
C ILE A 210 8.76 34.36 2.90
N ARG A 211 9.50 33.67 3.78
CA ARG A 211 8.93 32.71 4.73
C ARG A 211 7.85 33.34 5.59
N MET A 212 8.13 34.49 6.21
CA MET A 212 7.18 35.19 7.05
C MET A 212 5.94 35.63 6.28
N GLN A 213 6.12 36.18 5.07
CA GLN A 213 5.01 36.56 4.19
C GLN A 213 4.12 35.34 3.87
N TYR A 214 4.71 34.23 3.47
CA TYR A 214 3.97 33.00 3.17
C TYR A 214 3.18 32.52 4.40
N GLN A 215 3.80 32.48 5.59
CA GLN A 215 3.12 32.07 6.81
C GLN A 215 1.93 32.97 7.17
N LEU A 216 2.06 34.29 7.00
CA LEU A 216 0.95 35.24 7.19
C LEU A 216 -0.18 35.00 6.19
N GLU A 217 0.14 34.77 4.91
CA GLU A 217 -0.85 34.45 3.89
C GLU A 217 -1.60 33.13 4.20
N GLN A 218 -0.88 32.10 4.68
CA GLN A 218 -1.51 30.84 5.10
C GLN A 218 -2.44 31.05 6.30
N MET A 219 -2.03 31.82 7.30
CA MET A 219 -2.88 32.15 8.46
C MET A 219 -4.17 32.86 8.04
N ASN A 220 -4.07 33.80 7.09
CA ASN A 220 -5.23 34.52 6.56
C ASN A 220 -6.18 33.60 5.76
N LYS A 221 -5.65 32.58 5.07
CA LYS A 221 -6.43 31.64 4.25
C LYS A 221 -7.11 30.54 5.06
N SER A 222 -6.39 29.92 6.01
CA SER A 222 -6.86 28.72 6.72
C SER A 222 -7.60 29.01 8.03
N GLY A 223 -7.56 30.25 8.52
CA GLY A 223 -8.11 30.61 9.84
C GLY A 223 -7.34 29.97 11.01
N LEU A 224 -7.56 30.47 12.22
CA LEU A 224 -6.98 29.93 13.46
C LEU A 224 -7.69 28.61 13.84
N GLY A 225 -7.41 27.50 13.17
CA GLY A 225 -7.97 26.21 13.62
C GLY A 225 -7.86 24.99 12.71
N GLN A 226 -7.36 25.09 11.48
CA GLN A 226 -7.29 23.95 10.56
C GLN A 226 -5.89 23.78 9.97
N GLN A 227 -5.03 23.03 10.66
CA GLN A 227 -3.82 22.46 10.06
C GLN A 227 -3.50 21.09 10.66
N THR A 228 -4.09 20.05 10.09
CA THR A 228 -3.51 18.71 10.07
C THR A 228 -3.89 18.06 8.75
N VAL A 229 -3.40 18.61 7.63
CA VAL A 229 -3.23 17.77 6.44
C VAL A 229 -2.09 16.82 6.79
N ASN A 230 -2.29 15.52 6.55
CA ASN A 230 -1.36 14.45 6.90
C ASN A 230 0.05 14.81 6.42
N SER A 231 0.99 15.07 7.35
CA SER A 231 2.30 15.65 7.02
C SER A 231 3.05 14.84 5.97
N THR A 232 2.88 13.51 5.95
CA THR A 232 3.50 12.63 4.96
C THR A 232 2.94 12.82 3.55
N GLU A 233 1.62 12.89 3.38
CA GLU A 233 0.99 13.10 2.07
C GLU A 233 1.35 14.47 1.49
N GLN A 234 1.43 15.49 2.35
CA GLN A 234 1.88 16.81 1.93
C GLN A 234 3.32 16.78 1.41
N LEU A 235 4.24 16.10 2.11
CA LEU A 235 5.63 15.98 1.70
C LEU A 235 5.77 15.20 0.38
N ASP A 236 5.02 14.10 0.23
CA ASP A 236 4.98 13.32 -1.01
C ASP A 236 4.54 14.22 -2.20
N HIS A 237 3.51 15.04 -1.99
CA HIS A 237 3.03 15.94 -3.04
C HIS A 237 4.09 16.97 -3.44
N MET A 238 4.78 17.54 -2.45
CA MET A 238 5.84 18.53 -2.68
C MET A 238 7.03 17.93 -3.43
N GLU A 239 7.41 16.68 -3.13
CA GLU A 239 8.42 15.97 -3.91
C GLU A 239 7.99 15.77 -5.36
N LEU A 240 6.76 15.29 -5.58
CA LEU A 240 6.23 15.08 -6.94
C LEU A 240 6.17 16.40 -7.73
N ASP A 241 5.83 17.50 -7.08
CA ASP A 241 5.84 18.84 -7.67
C ASP A 241 7.26 19.28 -8.03
N TRP A 242 8.23 19.09 -7.13
CA TRP A 242 9.64 19.40 -7.38
C TRP A 242 10.22 18.66 -8.59
N LEU A 243 9.91 17.37 -8.69
CA LEU A 243 10.38 16.52 -9.78
C LEU A 243 9.75 16.91 -11.13
N CYS A 244 8.49 17.33 -11.13
CA CYS A 244 7.72 17.61 -12.34
C CYS A 244 7.76 19.08 -12.79
N MET A 245 8.17 20.04 -11.96
CA MET A 245 8.18 21.45 -12.35
C MET A 245 9.36 21.79 -13.28
N PRO A 246 9.22 22.76 -14.21
CA PRO A 246 10.33 23.23 -15.06
C PRO A 246 11.56 23.68 -14.26
N GLY A 247 12.75 23.57 -14.83
CA GLY A 247 14.00 24.04 -14.21
C GLY A 247 14.18 25.55 -14.26
N ALA A 248 14.81 26.10 -13.22
CA ALA A 248 15.29 27.48 -13.18
C ALA A 248 16.53 27.68 -14.07
N GLU A 249 17.15 28.85 -13.98
CA GLU A 249 18.48 29.10 -14.55
C GLU A 249 19.51 28.07 -14.03
N PRO A 250 20.44 27.55 -14.85
CA PRO A 250 21.24 26.37 -14.50
C PRO A 250 21.99 26.45 -13.17
N LYS A 251 22.58 27.61 -12.85
CA LYS A 251 23.27 27.84 -11.57
C LYS A 251 22.31 27.81 -10.39
N GLN A 252 21.19 28.54 -10.51
CA GLN A 252 20.18 28.63 -9.46
C GLN A 252 19.48 27.28 -9.26
N GLN A 253 19.19 26.55 -10.34
CA GLN A 253 18.57 25.24 -10.31
C GLN A 253 19.39 24.28 -9.45
N LYS A 254 20.70 24.21 -9.69
CA LYS A 254 21.61 23.35 -8.91
C LYS A 254 21.58 23.69 -7.42
N GLU A 255 21.67 24.98 -7.07
CA GLU A 255 21.62 25.42 -5.67
C GLU A 255 20.30 25.07 -4.99
N LEU A 256 19.17 25.21 -5.71
CA LEU A 256 17.86 24.89 -5.18
C LEU A 256 17.62 23.38 -5.08
N ASP A 257 18.11 22.56 -6.03
CA ASP A 257 18.07 21.09 -5.95
C ASP A 257 18.83 20.60 -4.71
N GLU A 258 20.05 21.09 -4.49
CA GLU A 258 20.85 20.74 -3.31
C GLU A 258 20.14 21.15 -2.01
N ARG A 259 19.49 22.32 -1.99
CA ARG A 259 18.72 22.80 -0.84
C ARG A 259 17.50 21.91 -0.58
N PHE A 260 16.73 21.59 -1.61
CA PHE A 260 15.52 20.79 -1.50
C PHE A 260 15.85 19.37 -0.99
N GLN A 261 16.84 18.72 -1.62
CA GLN A 261 17.30 17.39 -1.23
C GLN A 261 17.88 17.35 0.19
N ARG A 262 18.64 18.37 0.60
CA ARG A 262 19.17 18.45 1.97
C ARG A 262 18.06 18.43 3.01
N VAL A 263 16.93 19.10 2.74
CA VAL A 263 15.81 19.13 3.67
C VAL A 263 15.09 17.78 3.68
N LEU A 264 14.83 17.17 2.51
CA LEU A 264 14.22 15.84 2.40
C LEU A 264 15.06 14.73 3.04
N CYS A 265 16.36 14.63 2.76
CA CYS A 265 17.21 13.56 3.30
C CYS A 265 17.35 13.59 4.83
N ILE A 266 17.16 14.74 5.48
CA ILE A 266 17.16 14.82 6.95
C ILE A 266 15.90 14.17 7.55
N ALA A 267 14.83 13.92 6.77
CA ALA A 267 13.64 13.19 7.20
C ALA A 267 13.90 11.70 7.45
N ASP A 268 14.87 11.10 6.75
CA ASP A 268 15.12 9.65 6.77
C ASP A 268 16.04 9.20 7.93
N SER A 269 16.54 10.13 8.75
CA SER A 269 17.28 9.79 9.96
C SER A 269 16.31 9.69 11.15
N PRO A 270 16.16 8.50 11.77
CA PRO A 270 15.38 8.38 12.99
C PRO A 270 16.08 9.14 14.14
N PRO A 271 15.33 9.69 15.10
CA PRO A 271 15.88 10.32 16.30
C PRO A 271 16.66 9.33 17.18
#